data_AF-A0A817C3B6-F1
#
_entry.id   AF-A0A817C3B6-F1
#
_cell.length_a   1.000
_cell.length_b   1.000
_cell.length_c   1.000
_cell.angle_alpha   90.00
_cell.angle_beta   90.00
_cell.angle_gamma   90.00
#
_symmetry.space_group_name_H-M   'P 1'
#
loop_
_entity.id
_entity.type
_entity.pdbx_description
1 polymer ?
#
loop_
_entity_poly.entity_id
_entity_poly.type
_entity_poly.pdbx_seq_one_letter_code
_entity_poly.pdbx_strand_id
1 'polypeptide(L)'
;MDTKFAWSTTEKGEKAILYNNYLYHLKRENKNTSSHYVCTFNSCSRSITLKNNVIIKSNAENHNHEPKLPENVQAVYCGLKRRVLDDVDQPISKIYEEEVKKFRRENGTAGPVPVFQAWKSTLYSIRKTILPPTPLSLSSIIIPEDMYFNNTKQEFLFCNSSTPNKVIAFASDQGLKLLSKSPHWNGDGTFRTSPALFTQSYYIHVWDEFSMKPIIYSCCENKSEKCYRELLQSLLTHAEKKNISLNPSSILIDFEQSMINAINDVFPQALVKGCHFHYAQNIWKKVKKYNLVKLSKEENIRRQIANIIALPLIPPKEVDNCMEKIIDELSNYDSTLNKLTDYVIKNYIEDARFSLSMWNHFDNIGERPRTNNHLEGYHRQLNARVRTNPDLWTWINEVKSSEESIMCRYEQEQAQQRTTRPRKGKYIQYDMKLMLAKKNIFKMKILIHIKKFCVLFLIAISTL
;
A
#
# COMPACT_ATOMS: atom_id res chain seq x y z
N MET A 1 48.83 7.97 41.87
CA MET A 1 47.79 8.18 40.84
C MET A 1 47.00 6.88 40.75
N ASP A 2 45.76 6.88 41.24
CA ASP A 2 44.88 5.71 41.27
C ASP A 2 44.39 5.37 39.86
N THR A 3 45.03 4.40 39.22
CA THR A 3 44.54 3.82 37.96
C THR A 3 43.43 2.80 38.26
N LYS A 4 42.18 3.28 38.30
CA LYS A 4 40.98 2.44 38.48
C LYS A 4 40.72 1.60 37.22
N PHE A 5 40.55 0.29 37.40
CA PHE A 5 40.01 -0.65 36.41
C PHE A 5 38.75 -1.32 36.98
N ALA A 6 37.89 -1.86 36.12
CA ALA A 6 36.72 -2.63 36.53
C ALA A 6 36.92 -4.12 36.23
N TRP A 7 36.40 -4.99 37.10
CA TRP A 7 36.36 -6.44 36.85
C TRP A 7 35.28 -6.77 35.81
N SER A 8 35.57 -7.71 34.91
CA SER A 8 34.67 -8.11 33.83
C SER A 8 34.88 -9.58 33.46
N THR A 9 34.12 -10.08 32.47
CA THR A 9 34.28 -11.42 31.92
C THR A 9 34.29 -11.38 30.39
N THR A 10 35.02 -12.30 29.75
CA THR A 10 34.98 -12.45 28.29
C THR A 10 33.65 -13.07 27.83
N GLU A 11 33.37 -13.04 26.52
CA GLU A 11 32.21 -13.73 25.93
C GLU A 11 32.22 -15.25 26.17
N LYS A 12 33.38 -15.80 26.53
CA LYS A 12 33.59 -17.22 26.89
C LYS A 12 33.56 -17.46 28.41
N GLY A 13 33.25 -16.44 29.21
CA GLY A 13 33.14 -16.54 30.68
C GLY A 13 34.48 -16.47 31.42
N GLU A 14 35.59 -16.13 30.76
CA GLU A 14 36.91 -16.06 31.39
C GLU A 14 37.10 -14.75 32.16
N LYS A 15 37.93 -14.77 33.22
CA LYS A 15 38.26 -13.57 34.01
C LYS A 15 38.87 -12.48 33.13
N ALA A 16 38.32 -11.28 33.21
CA ALA A 16 38.79 -10.12 32.46
C ALA A 16 38.78 -8.84 33.31
N ILE A 17 39.47 -7.81 32.80
CA ILE A 17 39.44 -6.46 33.34
C ILE A 17 39.15 -5.46 32.21
N LEU A 18 38.38 -4.42 32.54
CA LEU A 18 38.13 -3.27 31.68
C LEU A 18 38.97 -2.10 32.17
N TYR A 19 39.86 -1.61 31.32
CA TYR A 19 40.76 -0.50 31.62
C TYR A 19 40.88 0.41 30.40
N ASN A 20 40.70 1.72 30.57
CA ASN A 20 40.67 2.72 29.50
C ASN A 20 39.75 2.34 28.32
N ASN A 21 38.58 1.73 28.60
CA ASN A 21 37.63 1.22 27.61
C ASN A 21 38.16 0.07 26.73
N TYR A 22 39.22 -0.63 27.14
CA TYR A 22 39.71 -1.83 26.48
C TYR A 22 39.55 -3.04 27.38
N LEU A 23 39.12 -4.16 26.80
CA LEU A 23 38.97 -5.42 27.52
C LEU A 23 40.26 -6.23 27.45
N TYR A 24 40.71 -6.73 28.60
CA TYR A 24 41.87 -7.61 28.71
C TYR A 24 41.47 -8.89 29.44
N HIS A 25 41.81 -10.05 28.87
CA HIS A 25 41.57 -11.35 29.51
C HIS A 25 42.81 -11.82 30.27
N LEU A 26 42.60 -12.58 31.34
CA LEU A 26 43.68 -13.16 32.13
C LEU A 26 44.45 -14.19 31.29
N LYS A 27 45.75 -13.96 31.08
CA LYS A 27 46.63 -14.89 30.36
C LYS A 27 47.39 -15.82 31.28
N ARG A 28 47.84 -15.31 32.44
CA ARG A 28 48.57 -16.11 33.45
C ARG A 28 48.56 -15.44 34.82
N GLU A 29 48.64 -16.26 35.85
CA GLU A 29 48.92 -15.85 37.23
C GLU A 29 50.32 -16.37 37.62
N ASN A 30 51.14 -15.51 38.21
CA ASN A 30 52.50 -15.84 38.62
C ASN A 30 52.54 -16.17 40.11
N LYS A 31 53.51 -16.99 40.52
CA LYS A 31 53.74 -17.39 41.93
C LYS A 31 53.97 -16.22 42.89
N ASN A 32 54.37 -15.05 42.39
CA ASN A 32 54.65 -13.84 43.15
C ASN A 32 53.42 -12.90 43.30
N THR A 33 52.21 -13.47 43.25
CA THR A 33 50.90 -12.79 43.32
C THR A 33 50.62 -11.76 42.22
N SER A 34 51.43 -11.73 41.15
CA SER A 34 51.15 -10.90 39.99
C SER A 34 50.33 -11.65 38.93
N SER A 35 49.40 -10.95 38.30
CA SER A 35 48.52 -11.49 37.24
C SER A 35 48.72 -10.69 35.96
N HIS A 36 48.83 -11.39 34.84
CA HIS A 36 49.09 -10.79 33.53
C HIS A 36 47.87 -10.92 32.62
N TYR A 37 47.36 -9.78 32.18
CA TYR A 37 46.19 -9.62 31.33
C TYR A 37 46.61 -9.13 29.95
N VAL A 38 46.01 -9.67 28.88
CA VAL A 38 46.29 -9.24 27.50
C VAL A 38 45.00 -8.85 26.80
N CYS A 39 45.09 -7.89 25.88
CA CYS A 39 43.94 -7.38 25.16
C CYS A 39 43.22 -8.52 24.41
N THR A 40 41.89 -8.48 24.38
CA THR A 40 41.09 -9.52 23.72
C THR A 40 41.07 -9.40 22.19
N PHE A 41 41.59 -8.32 21.60
CA PHE A 41 41.65 -8.16 20.16
C PHE A 41 42.90 -8.85 19.59
N ASN A 42 42.72 -9.82 18.69
CA ASN A 42 43.78 -10.76 18.26
C ASN A 42 45.02 -10.09 17.66
N SER A 43 44.88 -8.92 17.03
CA SER A 43 46.01 -8.16 16.46
C SER A 43 46.55 -7.08 17.40
N CYS A 44 46.06 -7.01 18.64
CA CYS A 44 46.50 -6.07 19.65
C CYS A 44 47.49 -6.71 20.62
N SER A 45 48.71 -6.18 20.70
CA SER A 45 49.76 -6.68 21.59
C SER A 45 49.73 -6.06 22.99
N ARG A 46 48.63 -5.37 23.36
CA ARG A 46 48.54 -4.63 24.63
C ARG A 46 48.34 -5.56 25.82
N SER A 47 49.04 -5.27 26.91
CA SER A 47 49.00 -6.07 28.12
C SER A 47 49.16 -5.25 29.38
N ILE A 48 48.52 -5.71 30.46
CA ILE A 48 48.51 -5.09 31.79
C ILE A 48 48.95 -6.15 32.79
N THR A 49 49.81 -5.77 33.74
CA THR A 49 50.18 -6.62 34.87
C THR A 49 49.66 -6.01 36.16
N LEU A 50 48.89 -6.80 36.89
CA LEU A 50 48.38 -6.47 38.22
C LEU A 50 49.25 -7.15 39.28
N LYS A 51 49.47 -6.49 40.42
CA LYS A 51 49.95 -7.13 41.66
C LYS A 51 49.14 -6.57 42.82
N ASN A 52 48.56 -7.44 43.64
CA ASN A 52 47.66 -7.06 44.73
C ASN A 52 46.54 -6.09 44.28
N ASN A 53 45.92 -6.36 43.12
CA ASN A 53 44.88 -5.54 42.50
C ASN A 53 45.29 -4.10 42.14
N VAL A 54 46.60 -3.83 41.99
CA VAL A 54 47.13 -2.55 41.50
C VAL A 54 47.85 -2.77 40.18
N ILE A 55 47.65 -1.87 39.22
CA ILE A 55 48.37 -1.90 37.93
C ILE A 55 49.83 -1.51 38.18
N ILE A 56 50.74 -2.47 38.00
CA ILE A 56 52.19 -2.27 38.18
C ILE A 56 52.94 -2.10 36.86
N LYS A 57 52.35 -2.53 35.73
CA LYS A 57 52.97 -2.39 34.41
C LYS A 57 51.91 -2.37 33.31
N SER A 58 52.01 -1.40 32.40
CA SER A 58 51.33 -1.37 31.10
C SER A 58 52.40 -1.26 30.01
N ASN A 59 52.21 -1.96 28.88
CA ASN A 59 53.24 -2.02 27.83
C ASN A 59 53.13 -0.93 26.74
N ALA A 60 52.06 -0.11 26.70
CA ALA A 60 52.01 1.24 26.10
C ALA A 60 50.62 1.89 26.34
N GLU A 61 50.46 3.14 25.87
CA GLU A 61 49.22 3.94 26.04
C GLU A 61 48.16 3.72 24.95
N ASN A 62 48.55 3.50 23.68
CA ASN A 62 47.60 3.51 22.55
C ASN A 62 47.35 2.12 21.95
N HIS A 63 46.08 1.74 21.81
CA HIS A 63 45.67 0.55 21.07
C HIS A 63 45.66 0.80 19.55
N ASN A 64 45.75 -0.28 18.78
CA ASN A 64 45.64 -0.27 17.32
C ASN A 64 44.21 -0.59 16.82
N HIS A 65 43.23 -0.51 17.71
CA HIS A 65 41.81 -0.70 17.43
C HIS A 65 41.01 0.25 18.32
N GLU A 66 39.76 0.49 17.96
CA GLU A 66 38.88 1.34 18.76
C GLU A 66 38.56 0.70 20.12
N PRO A 67 38.30 1.51 21.16
CA PRO A 67 37.89 1.00 22.46
C PRO A 67 36.59 0.19 22.38
N LYS A 68 36.46 -0.79 23.27
CA LYS A 68 35.18 -1.45 23.54
C LYS A 68 34.23 -0.40 24.12
N LEU A 69 32.95 -0.46 23.72
CA LEU A 69 31.94 0.46 24.22
C LEU A 69 31.93 0.46 25.77
N PRO A 70 31.76 1.63 26.41
CA PRO A 70 31.59 1.70 27.87
C PRO A 70 30.50 0.73 28.34
N GLU A 71 30.65 0.16 29.54
CA GLU A 71 29.74 -0.87 30.08
C GLU A 71 28.27 -0.43 30.09
N ASN A 72 28.01 0.83 30.44
CA ASN A 72 26.68 1.42 30.41
C ASN A 72 26.13 1.56 28.97
N VAL A 73 26.97 1.79 27.96
CA VAL A 73 26.57 1.79 26.54
C VAL A 73 26.35 0.38 26.01
N GLN A 74 27.13 -0.59 26.49
CA GLN A 74 26.93 -2.00 26.18
C GLN A 74 25.54 -2.48 26.65
N ALA A 75 25.07 -2.01 27.82
CA ALA A 75 23.72 -2.30 28.30
C ALA A 75 22.63 -1.76 27.35
N VAL A 76 22.81 -0.57 26.78
CA VAL A 76 21.91 -0.01 25.75
C VAL A 76 21.89 -0.89 24.51
N TYR A 77 23.06 -1.30 24.04
CA TYR A 77 23.15 -2.18 22.86
C TYR A 77 22.47 -3.53 23.10
N CYS A 78 22.62 -4.13 24.28
CA CYS A 78 21.91 -5.35 24.66
C CYS A 78 20.39 -5.14 24.74
N GLY A 79 19.95 -4.03 25.33
CA GLY A 79 18.53 -3.64 25.36
C GLY A 79 17.95 -3.48 23.97
N LEU A 80 18.69 -2.83 23.07
CA LEU A 80 18.33 -2.68 21.66
C LEU A 80 18.21 -4.03 20.95
N LYS A 81 19.19 -4.92 21.09
CA LYS A 81 19.11 -6.26 20.48
C LYS A 81 17.85 -7.01 20.89
N ARG A 82 17.56 -7.02 22.20
CA ARG A 82 16.39 -7.68 22.76
C ARG A 82 15.10 -7.08 22.20
N ARG A 83 14.93 -5.75 22.32
CA ARG A 83 13.71 -5.08 21.84
C ARG A 83 13.54 -5.13 20.33
N VAL A 84 14.62 -5.16 19.57
CA VAL A 84 14.54 -5.34 18.12
C VAL A 84 13.92 -6.70 17.76
N LEU A 85 14.14 -7.73 18.58
CA LEU A 85 13.55 -9.05 18.44
C LEU A 85 12.13 -9.14 19.03
N ASP A 86 11.91 -8.54 20.20
CA ASP A 86 10.62 -8.62 20.91
C ASP A 86 9.56 -7.69 20.28
N ASP A 87 9.94 -6.46 19.90
CA ASP A 87 9.05 -5.40 19.41
C ASP A 87 9.08 -5.31 17.87
N VAL A 88 8.80 -6.42 17.17
CA VAL A 88 8.92 -6.51 15.70
C VAL A 88 8.10 -5.45 14.98
N ASP A 89 6.93 -5.11 15.52
CA ASP A 89 5.97 -4.15 14.95
C ASP A 89 6.38 -2.67 15.13
N GLN A 90 7.34 -2.37 16.00
CA GLN A 90 7.82 -0.99 16.19
C GLN A 90 8.98 -0.68 15.23
N PRO A 91 9.03 0.51 14.60
CA PRO A 91 10.17 0.92 13.80
C PRO A 91 11.47 0.87 14.61
N ILE A 92 12.53 0.27 14.06
CA ILE A 92 13.84 0.15 14.74
C ILE A 92 14.39 1.52 15.16
N SER A 93 14.13 2.56 14.36
CA SER A 93 14.51 3.95 14.70
C SER A 93 13.83 4.44 15.98
N LYS A 94 12.56 4.08 16.19
CA LYS A 94 11.80 4.45 17.39
C LYS A 94 12.30 3.66 18.60
N ILE A 95 12.54 2.37 18.46
CA ILE A 95 13.15 1.54 19.52
C ILE A 95 14.51 2.11 19.94
N TYR A 96 15.35 2.46 18.97
CA TYR A 96 16.63 3.14 19.21
C TYR A 96 16.45 4.43 20.00
N GLU A 97 15.56 5.32 19.55
CA GLU A 97 15.32 6.60 20.21
C GLU A 97 14.84 6.43 21.66
N GLU A 98 13.95 5.48 21.91
CA GLU A 98 13.44 5.17 23.24
C GLU A 98 14.53 4.63 24.18
N GLU A 99 15.38 3.72 23.72
CA GLU A 99 16.50 3.19 24.52
C GLU A 99 17.55 4.26 24.81
N VAL A 100 17.88 5.13 23.83
CA VAL A 100 18.81 6.25 24.07
C VAL A 100 18.22 7.28 25.02
N LYS A 101 16.91 7.58 24.92
CA LYS A 101 16.21 8.45 25.87
C LYS A 101 16.21 7.86 27.28
N LYS A 102 16.01 6.56 27.42
CA LYS A 102 16.13 5.84 28.70
C LYS A 102 17.53 5.99 29.28
N PHE A 103 18.57 5.67 28.49
CA PHE A 103 19.96 5.82 28.91
C PHE A 103 20.29 7.25 29.38
N ARG A 104 19.88 8.27 28.62
CA ARG A 104 20.09 9.68 28.98
C ARG A 104 19.46 10.04 30.33
N ARG A 105 18.26 9.53 30.63
CA ARG A 105 17.59 9.78 31.92
C ARG A 105 18.36 9.16 33.08
N GLU A 106 18.93 7.98 32.88
CA GLU A 106 19.70 7.25 33.90
C GLU A 106 21.12 7.80 34.09
N ASN A 107 21.73 8.38 33.04
CA ASN A 107 23.15 8.76 33.03
C ASN A 107 23.39 10.28 32.84
N GLY A 108 22.34 11.10 32.73
CA GLY A 108 22.43 12.55 32.52
C GLY A 108 22.83 12.99 31.10
N THR A 109 23.49 12.13 30.33
CA THR A 109 23.95 12.40 28.96
C THR A 109 23.80 11.19 28.04
N ALA A 110 23.59 11.43 26.75
CA ALA A 110 23.63 10.42 25.69
C ALA A 110 24.98 10.38 24.96
N GLY A 111 25.90 11.28 25.27
CA GLY A 111 27.18 11.47 24.58
C GLY A 111 28.01 10.22 24.28
N PRO A 112 28.01 9.16 25.13
CA PRO A 112 28.79 7.95 24.83
C PRO A 112 28.04 6.93 23.94
N VAL A 113 26.75 7.12 23.63
CA VAL A 113 25.97 6.18 22.79
C VAL A 113 26.17 6.52 21.31
N PRO A 114 26.62 5.56 20.47
CA PRO A 114 26.75 5.75 19.03
C PRO A 114 25.43 6.13 18.37
N VAL A 115 25.47 7.05 17.39
CA VAL A 115 24.28 7.47 16.63
C VAL A 115 23.62 6.31 15.89
N PHE A 116 22.31 6.43 15.64
CA PHE A 116 21.50 5.39 14.98
C PHE A 116 22.15 4.84 13.71
N GLN A 117 22.75 5.71 12.89
CA GLN A 117 23.36 5.31 11.62
C GLN A 117 24.53 4.31 11.78
N ALA A 118 25.24 4.35 12.91
CA ALA A 118 26.33 3.41 13.21
C ALA A 118 25.82 2.00 13.52
N TRP A 119 24.61 1.89 14.10
CA TRP A 119 24.02 0.60 14.48
C TRP A 119 22.90 0.13 13.55
N LYS A 120 22.44 0.99 12.62
CA LYS A 120 21.31 0.73 11.74
C LYS A 120 21.41 -0.64 11.07
N SER A 121 22.45 -0.88 10.26
CA SER A 121 22.59 -2.14 9.53
C SER A 121 22.60 -3.35 10.47
N THR A 122 23.29 -3.25 11.60
CA THR A 122 23.35 -4.32 12.61
C THR A 122 21.99 -4.64 13.21
N LEU A 123 21.25 -3.62 13.66
CA LEU A 123 19.91 -3.80 14.25
C LEU A 123 18.92 -4.38 13.23
N TYR A 124 18.95 -3.89 11.98
CA TYR A 124 18.11 -4.45 10.91
C TYR A 124 18.48 -5.90 10.59
N SER A 125 19.78 -6.25 10.57
CA SER A 125 20.22 -7.63 10.36
C SER A 125 19.79 -8.55 11.50
N ILE A 126 19.83 -8.09 12.75
CA ILE A 126 19.34 -8.85 13.91
C ILE A 126 17.84 -9.10 13.78
N ARG A 127 17.02 -8.09 13.43
CA ARG A 127 15.59 -8.33 13.22
C ARG A 127 15.31 -9.33 12.11
N LYS A 128 16.12 -9.32 11.05
CA LYS A 128 15.98 -10.29 9.95
C LYS A 128 16.20 -11.74 10.38
N THR A 129 16.87 -12.02 11.51
CA THR A 129 17.12 -13.42 11.92
C THR A 129 15.86 -14.14 12.39
N ILE A 130 14.83 -13.40 12.81
CA ILE A 130 13.54 -13.96 13.24
C ILE A 130 12.44 -13.78 12.20
N LEU A 131 12.68 -12.91 11.20
CA LEU A 131 11.75 -12.76 10.09
C LEU A 131 12.02 -13.87 9.07
N PRO A 132 10.97 -14.39 8.41
CA PRO A 132 11.14 -15.33 7.34
C PRO A 132 12.00 -14.69 6.23
N PRO A 133 12.91 -15.44 5.61
CA PRO A 133 13.76 -14.90 4.54
C PRO A 133 12.86 -14.29 3.46
N THR A 134 13.16 -13.04 3.09
CA THR A 134 12.40 -12.38 2.02
C THR A 134 12.62 -13.17 0.72
N PRO A 135 11.56 -13.58 0.02
CA PRO A 135 11.70 -14.34 -1.21
C PRO A 135 12.43 -13.50 -2.25
N LEU A 136 13.30 -14.16 -3.02
CA LEU A 136 14.09 -13.53 -4.09
C LEU A 136 13.43 -13.68 -5.46
N SER A 137 12.48 -14.59 -5.60
CA SER A 137 11.73 -14.84 -6.82
C SER A 137 10.30 -15.26 -6.50
N LEU A 138 9.38 -15.12 -7.46
CA LEU A 138 7.99 -15.57 -7.29
C LEU A 138 7.86 -17.07 -7.02
N SER A 139 8.73 -17.88 -7.64
CA SER A 139 8.78 -19.33 -7.48
C SER A 139 9.33 -19.80 -6.13
N SER A 140 10.12 -18.96 -5.44
CA SER A 140 10.70 -19.27 -4.12
C SER A 140 9.84 -18.80 -2.95
N ILE A 141 8.65 -18.25 -3.21
CA ILE A 141 7.75 -17.79 -2.15
C ILE A 141 7.17 -18.98 -1.40
N ILE A 142 7.57 -19.13 -0.14
CA ILE A 142 6.92 -19.98 0.85
C ILE A 142 6.36 -19.05 1.91
N ILE A 143 5.03 -18.92 1.96
CA ILE A 143 4.37 -18.04 2.93
C ILE A 143 4.44 -18.72 4.31
N PRO A 144 4.92 -18.03 5.35
CA PRO A 144 4.90 -18.52 6.72
C PRO A 144 3.49 -18.86 7.21
N GLU A 145 3.35 -19.90 8.03
CA GLU A 145 2.04 -20.37 8.52
C GLU A 145 1.29 -19.30 9.34
N ASP A 146 2.00 -18.49 10.14
CA ASP A 146 1.40 -17.40 10.93
C ASP A 146 0.78 -16.28 10.05
N MET A 147 1.21 -16.20 8.79
CA MET A 147 0.67 -15.28 7.80
C MET A 147 -0.56 -15.82 7.07
N TYR A 148 -0.96 -17.07 7.31
CA TYR A 148 -2.20 -17.63 6.74
C TYR A 148 -3.42 -17.08 7.46
N PHE A 149 -3.24 -16.55 8.67
CA PHE A 149 -4.29 -16.07 9.55
C PHE A 149 -4.25 -14.55 9.69
N ASN A 150 -5.41 -13.92 9.87
CA ASN A 150 -5.50 -12.51 10.23
C ASN A 150 -5.14 -12.27 11.72
N ASN A 151 -5.32 -11.04 12.19
CA ASN A 151 -4.98 -10.67 13.57
C ASN A 151 -5.92 -11.32 14.62
N THR A 152 -7.10 -11.79 14.21
CA THR A 152 -8.04 -12.53 15.06
C THR A 152 -7.86 -14.06 15.00
N LYS A 153 -6.77 -14.54 14.36
CA LYS A 153 -6.45 -15.97 14.18
C LYS A 153 -7.45 -16.74 13.30
N GLN A 154 -8.23 -16.03 12.49
CA GLN A 154 -9.07 -16.62 11.46
C GLN A 154 -8.26 -16.86 10.19
N GLU A 155 -8.54 -17.97 9.49
CA GLU A 155 -8.00 -18.23 8.15
C GLU A 155 -8.29 -17.03 7.23
N PHE A 156 -7.26 -16.52 6.58
CA PHE A 156 -7.30 -15.26 5.85
C PHE A 156 -6.71 -15.38 4.46
N LEU A 157 -5.66 -16.17 4.28
CA LEU A 157 -5.10 -16.51 2.97
C LEU A 157 -6.04 -17.48 2.25
N PHE A 158 -6.60 -17.09 1.11
CA PHE A 158 -7.45 -17.98 0.30
C PHE A 158 -6.84 -18.39 -1.03
N CYS A 159 -5.82 -17.66 -1.51
CA CYS A 159 -5.13 -17.95 -2.76
C CYS A 159 -3.63 -17.80 -2.57
N ASN A 160 -2.88 -18.83 -2.97
CA ASN A 160 -1.43 -18.80 -3.11
C ASN A 160 -1.08 -19.67 -4.33
N SER A 161 -1.35 -19.17 -5.53
CA SER A 161 -1.19 -19.92 -6.77
C SER A 161 0.27 -20.07 -7.19
N SER A 162 0.53 -20.94 -8.16
CA SER A 162 1.86 -21.19 -8.71
C SER A 162 2.20 -20.23 -9.85
N THR A 163 3.50 -20.10 -10.15
CA THR A 163 3.97 -19.39 -11.36
C THR A 163 3.81 -20.27 -12.61
N PRO A 164 3.59 -19.70 -13.81
CA PRO A 164 3.36 -18.28 -14.08
C PRO A 164 1.94 -17.83 -13.71
N ASN A 165 1.75 -16.52 -13.56
CA ASN A 165 0.50 -15.88 -13.11
C ASN A 165 0.19 -16.09 -11.62
N LYS A 166 1.24 -16.07 -10.80
CA LYS A 166 1.13 -16.18 -9.36
C LYS A 166 0.25 -15.06 -8.78
N VAL A 167 -0.71 -15.46 -7.96
CA VAL A 167 -1.61 -14.61 -7.20
C VAL A 167 -1.52 -15.03 -5.74
N ILE A 168 -1.36 -14.04 -4.87
CA ILE A 168 -1.57 -14.22 -3.44
C ILE A 168 -2.74 -13.33 -3.04
N ALA A 169 -3.76 -13.89 -2.39
CA ALA A 169 -4.96 -13.15 -2.03
C ALA A 169 -5.54 -13.53 -0.67
N PHE A 170 -6.11 -12.54 -0.01
CA PHE A 170 -6.60 -12.59 1.36
C PHE A 170 -8.02 -12.03 1.49
N ALA A 171 -8.83 -12.65 2.34
CA ALA A 171 -10.18 -12.25 2.71
C ALA A 171 -10.59 -12.92 4.03
N SER A 172 -11.28 -12.21 4.92
CA SER A 172 -11.87 -12.80 6.12
C SER A 172 -13.28 -13.31 5.84
N ASP A 173 -13.81 -14.25 6.64
CA ASP A 173 -15.16 -14.77 6.42
C ASP A 173 -16.22 -13.67 6.58
N GLN A 174 -16.00 -12.69 7.48
CA GLN A 174 -16.88 -11.53 7.62
C GLN A 174 -16.84 -10.66 6.36
N GLY A 175 -15.65 -10.46 5.79
CA GLY A 175 -15.49 -9.82 4.50
C GLY A 175 -16.25 -10.54 3.38
N LEU A 176 -16.12 -11.86 3.28
CA LEU A 176 -16.83 -12.67 2.28
C LEU A 176 -18.36 -12.58 2.44
N LYS A 177 -18.87 -12.56 3.68
CA LYS A 177 -20.30 -12.35 3.96
C LYS A 177 -20.77 -10.97 3.51
N LEU A 178 -19.95 -9.92 3.70
CA LEU A 178 -20.24 -8.60 3.17
C LEU A 178 -20.25 -8.60 1.64
N LEU A 179 -19.25 -9.23 1.03
CA LEU A 179 -19.14 -9.37 -0.41
C LEU A 179 -20.36 -10.05 -1.04
N SER A 180 -20.85 -11.11 -0.40
CA SER A 180 -22.06 -11.85 -0.80
C SER A 180 -23.34 -11.02 -0.69
N LYS A 181 -23.48 -10.22 0.37
CA LYS A 181 -24.65 -9.34 0.58
C LYS A 181 -24.65 -8.12 -0.34
N SER A 182 -23.48 -7.71 -0.84
CA SER A 182 -23.34 -6.52 -1.68
C SER A 182 -23.52 -6.86 -3.17
N PRO A 183 -24.57 -6.34 -3.84
CA PRO A 183 -24.81 -6.60 -5.27
C PRO A 183 -23.81 -5.87 -6.18
N HIS A 184 -23.08 -4.88 -5.66
CA HIS A 184 -22.18 -4.03 -6.43
C HIS A 184 -20.79 -4.04 -5.83
N TRP A 185 -19.83 -4.45 -6.64
CA TRP A 185 -18.42 -4.48 -6.25
C TRP A 185 -17.63 -3.45 -7.03
N ASN A 186 -16.51 -3.02 -6.46
CA ASN A 186 -15.59 -2.09 -7.08
C ASN A 186 -14.18 -2.68 -7.05
N GLY A 187 -13.54 -2.80 -8.22
CA GLY A 187 -12.16 -3.29 -8.33
C GLY A 187 -11.20 -2.17 -8.72
N ASP A 188 -10.03 -2.11 -8.09
CA ASP A 188 -8.96 -1.21 -8.49
C ASP A 188 -7.56 -1.79 -8.20
N GLY A 189 -6.62 -1.45 -9.07
CA GLY A 189 -5.22 -1.85 -8.96
C GLY A 189 -4.33 -0.70 -8.51
N THR A 190 -3.26 -1.00 -7.77
CA THR A 190 -2.22 -0.02 -7.42
C THR A 190 -0.84 -0.62 -7.57
N PHE A 191 0.06 0.17 -8.17
CA PHE A 191 1.44 -0.23 -8.43
C PHE A 191 2.37 0.14 -7.27
N ARG A 192 2.17 1.33 -6.68
CA ARG A 192 3.12 1.90 -5.71
C ARG A 192 3.27 1.06 -4.45
N THR A 193 2.17 0.48 -3.97
CA THR A 193 2.15 -0.32 -2.73
C THR A 193 2.14 -1.81 -3.01
N SER A 194 2.38 -2.22 -4.26
CA SER A 194 2.53 -3.63 -4.62
C SER A 194 3.82 -4.21 -4.02
N PRO A 195 3.84 -5.43 -3.49
CA PRO A 195 5.10 -6.06 -3.11
C PRO A 195 6.08 -6.12 -4.27
N ALA A 196 7.38 -5.96 -4.01
CA ALA A 196 8.41 -5.77 -5.04
C ALA A 196 8.48 -6.87 -6.12
N LEU A 197 8.09 -8.11 -5.80
CA LEU A 197 8.07 -9.23 -6.75
C LEU A 197 6.82 -9.25 -7.65
N PHE A 198 5.80 -8.45 -7.34
CA PHE A 198 4.51 -8.45 -8.01
C PHE A 198 4.32 -7.15 -8.80
N THR A 199 3.73 -7.25 -9.99
CA THR A 199 3.47 -6.08 -10.84
C THR A 199 2.49 -5.10 -10.18
N GLN A 200 1.47 -5.60 -9.49
CA GLN A 200 0.46 -4.77 -8.83
C GLN A 200 -0.18 -5.46 -7.62
N SER A 201 -0.70 -4.65 -6.70
CA SER A 201 -1.77 -5.08 -5.80
C SER A 201 -3.12 -4.79 -6.43
N TYR A 202 -4.09 -5.66 -6.19
CA TYR A 202 -5.47 -5.48 -6.64
C TYR A 202 -6.42 -5.63 -5.45
N TYR A 203 -7.43 -4.78 -5.37
CA TYR A 203 -8.40 -4.79 -4.28
C TYR A 203 -9.82 -4.86 -4.82
N ILE A 204 -10.67 -5.65 -4.17
CA ILE A 204 -12.12 -5.63 -4.40
C ILE A 204 -12.78 -5.05 -3.16
N HIS A 205 -13.59 -4.03 -3.39
CA HIS A 205 -14.28 -3.26 -2.38
C HIS A 205 -15.78 -3.40 -2.55
N VAL A 206 -16.50 -3.21 -1.46
CA VAL A 206 -17.95 -3.10 -1.46
C VAL A 206 -18.40 -1.85 -0.75
N TRP A 207 -19.58 -1.37 -1.11
CA TRP A 207 -20.27 -0.28 -0.43
C TRP A 207 -21.36 -0.87 0.44
N ASP A 208 -21.32 -0.62 1.75
CA ASP A 208 -22.47 -0.87 2.63
C ASP A 208 -23.23 0.43 2.90
N GLU A 209 -24.21 0.42 3.80
CA GLU A 209 -25.04 1.60 4.12
C GLU A 209 -24.22 2.83 4.54
N PHE A 210 -22.98 2.61 4.98
CA PHE A 210 -22.15 3.59 5.66
C PHE A 210 -20.97 4.06 4.81
N SER A 211 -20.18 3.12 4.28
CA SER A 211 -18.90 3.43 3.67
C SER A 211 -18.37 2.32 2.75
N MET A 212 -17.44 2.69 1.87
CA MET A 212 -16.70 1.72 1.06
C MET A 212 -15.67 0.98 1.90
N LYS A 213 -15.64 -0.35 1.79
CA LYS A 213 -14.74 -1.23 2.53
C LYS A 213 -13.92 -2.11 1.58
N PRO A 214 -12.58 -2.13 1.67
CA PRO A 214 -11.78 -3.18 1.04
C PRO A 214 -12.11 -4.53 1.68
N ILE A 215 -12.31 -5.54 0.86
CA ILE A 215 -12.68 -6.89 1.32
C ILE A 215 -11.67 -7.91 0.83
N ILE A 216 -11.33 -7.85 -0.46
CA ILE A 216 -10.34 -8.72 -1.07
C ILE A 216 -9.06 -7.92 -1.24
N TYR A 217 -7.96 -8.49 -0.79
CA TYR A 217 -6.64 -7.91 -0.86
C TYR A 217 -5.73 -8.89 -1.61
N SER A 218 -5.20 -8.51 -2.76
CA SER A 218 -4.34 -9.41 -3.54
C SER A 218 -3.12 -8.70 -4.12
N CYS A 219 -2.11 -9.49 -4.46
CA CYS A 219 -1.02 -9.11 -5.33
C CYS A 219 -0.92 -10.08 -6.50
N CYS A 220 -0.71 -9.52 -7.69
CA CYS A 220 -0.77 -10.23 -8.97
C CYS A 220 0.58 -10.14 -9.68
N GLU A 221 1.12 -11.28 -10.10
CA GLU A 221 2.40 -11.38 -10.80
C GLU A 221 2.42 -10.46 -12.01
N ASN A 222 1.33 -10.46 -12.78
CA ASN A 222 1.16 -9.67 -13.98
C ASN A 222 -0.32 -9.26 -14.16
N LYS A 223 -0.60 -8.55 -15.24
CA LYS A 223 -1.92 -8.00 -15.60
C LYS A 223 -2.64 -8.82 -16.67
N SER A 224 -2.27 -10.10 -16.83
CA SER A 224 -2.87 -10.98 -17.83
C SER A 224 -4.26 -11.45 -17.41
N GLU A 225 -5.06 -11.86 -18.39
CA GLU A 225 -6.39 -12.43 -18.15
C GLU A 225 -6.30 -13.69 -17.27
N LYS A 226 -5.29 -14.54 -17.49
CA LYS A 226 -5.07 -15.76 -16.71
C LYS A 226 -4.82 -15.45 -15.23
N CYS A 227 -4.05 -14.40 -14.95
CA CYS A 227 -3.76 -13.95 -13.58
C CYS A 227 -5.03 -13.46 -12.86
N TYR A 228 -5.87 -12.66 -13.52
CA TYR A 228 -7.14 -12.23 -12.92
C TYR A 228 -8.15 -13.36 -12.78
N ARG A 229 -8.21 -14.26 -13.76
CA ARG A 229 -9.07 -15.44 -13.69
C ARG A 229 -8.70 -16.31 -12.49
N GLU A 230 -7.41 -16.53 -12.25
CA GLU A 230 -6.91 -17.24 -11.07
C GLU A 230 -7.37 -16.59 -9.76
N LEU A 231 -7.26 -15.25 -9.65
CA LEU A 231 -7.75 -14.49 -8.50
C LEU A 231 -9.25 -14.69 -8.27
N LEU A 232 -10.07 -14.50 -9.30
CA LEU A 232 -11.53 -14.54 -9.20
C LEU A 232 -12.05 -15.97 -8.99
N GLN A 233 -11.47 -16.97 -9.66
CA GLN A 233 -11.84 -18.37 -9.49
C GLN A 233 -11.47 -18.90 -8.11
N SER A 234 -10.29 -18.52 -7.59
CA SER A 234 -9.87 -18.86 -6.23
C SER A 234 -10.81 -18.25 -5.19
N LEU A 235 -11.25 -17.00 -5.41
CA LEU A 235 -12.23 -16.33 -4.56
C LEU A 235 -13.58 -17.08 -4.55
N LEU A 236 -14.11 -17.43 -5.74
CA LEU A 236 -15.38 -18.15 -5.86
C LEU A 236 -15.30 -19.53 -5.17
N THR A 237 -14.25 -20.29 -5.46
CA THR A 237 -14.01 -21.61 -4.87
C THR A 237 -13.86 -21.54 -3.34
N HIS A 238 -13.16 -20.52 -2.84
CA HIS A 238 -13.00 -20.36 -1.40
C HIS A 238 -14.31 -19.95 -0.71
N ALA A 239 -15.10 -19.07 -1.32
CA ALA A 239 -16.42 -18.71 -0.80
C ALA A 239 -17.38 -19.92 -0.77
N GLU A 240 -17.38 -20.75 -1.81
CA GLU A 240 -18.15 -21.99 -1.87
C GLU A 240 -17.77 -22.96 -0.74
N LYS A 241 -16.47 -23.14 -0.46
CA LYS A 241 -15.99 -23.95 0.68
C LYS A 241 -16.51 -23.44 2.03
N LYS A 242 -16.78 -22.14 2.15
CA LYS A 242 -17.36 -21.51 3.33
C LYS A 242 -18.90 -21.47 3.30
N ASN A 243 -19.54 -22.11 2.31
CA ASN A 243 -20.98 -22.05 2.05
C ASN A 243 -21.51 -20.62 1.82
N ILE A 244 -20.71 -19.77 1.17
CA ILE A 244 -21.05 -18.40 0.82
C ILE A 244 -21.19 -18.31 -0.71
N SER A 245 -22.38 -17.93 -1.18
CA SER A 245 -22.62 -17.72 -2.61
C SER A 245 -22.29 -16.27 -3.01
N LEU A 246 -21.51 -16.10 -4.06
CA LEU A 246 -21.11 -14.80 -4.59
C LEU A 246 -21.80 -14.54 -5.93
N ASN A 247 -22.80 -13.65 -5.94
CA ASN A 247 -23.59 -13.31 -7.13
C ASN A 247 -23.66 -11.78 -7.33
N PRO A 248 -22.55 -11.11 -7.69
CA PRO A 248 -22.58 -9.68 -7.92
C PRO A 248 -23.48 -9.35 -9.12
N SER A 249 -24.36 -8.36 -8.97
CA SER A 249 -25.15 -7.81 -10.07
C SER A 249 -24.30 -6.93 -10.98
N SER A 250 -23.30 -6.24 -10.45
CA SER A 250 -22.36 -5.45 -11.26
C SER A 250 -21.00 -5.26 -10.60
N ILE A 251 -19.96 -5.14 -11.41
CA ILE A 251 -18.59 -4.89 -10.95
C ILE A 251 -18.03 -3.66 -11.67
N LEU A 252 -17.69 -2.60 -10.92
CA LEU A 252 -17.13 -1.34 -11.44
C LEU A 252 -15.59 -1.37 -11.39
N ILE A 253 -14.94 -1.35 -12.57
CA ILE A 253 -13.48 -1.47 -12.72
C ILE A 253 -12.90 -0.41 -13.67
N ASP A 254 -11.57 -0.36 -13.80
CA ASP A 254 -10.90 0.34 -14.89
C ASP A 254 -11.10 -0.38 -16.25
N PHE A 255 -10.77 0.30 -17.34
CA PHE A 255 -10.90 -0.15 -18.74
C PHE A 255 -9.80 -1.14 -19.15
N GLU A 256 -9.65 -2.20 -18.37
CA GLU A 256 -8.63 -3.23 -18.59
C GLU A 256 -9.24 -4.52 -19.14
N GLN A 257 -8.95 -4.82 -20.41
CA GLN A 257 -9.54 -5.96 -21.13
C GLN A 257 -9.33 -7.30 -20.45
N SER A 258 -8.14 -7.55 -19.92
CA SER A 258 -7.81 -8.80 -19.24
C SER A 258 -8.69 -9.04 -18.01
N MET A 259 -8.99 -7.99 -17.25
CA MET A 259 -9.89 -8.09 -16.09
C MET A 259 -11.36 -8.22 -16.52
N ILE A 260 -11.78 -7.49 -17.56
CA ILE A 260 -13.13 -7.60 -18.13
C ILE A 260 -13.41 -9.04 -18.58
N ASN A 261 -12.49 -9.62 -19.34
CA ASN A 261 -12.61 -10.99 -19.83
C ASN A 261 -12.66 -12.00 -18.68
N ALA A 262 -11.79 -11.85 -17.67
CA ALA A 262 -11.79 -12.72 -16.50
C ALA A 262 -13.09 -12.63 -15.69
N ILE A 263 -13.67 -11.44 -15.54
CA ILE A 263 -14.97 -11.27 -14.87
C ILE A 263 -16.09 -11.92 -15.68
N ASN A 264 -16.14 -11.70 -16.99
CA ASN A 264 -17.20 -12.29 -17.83
C ASN A 264 -17.15 -13.82 -17.84
N ASP A 265 -15.96 -14.40 -17.64
CA ASP A 265 -15.77 -15.84 -17.53
C ASP A 265 -16.22 -16.40 -16.17
N VAL A 266 -15.80 -15.77 -15.06
CA VAL A 266 -16.06 -16.28 -13.70
C VAL A 266 -17.44 -15.85 -13.18
N PHE A 267 -17.91 -14.66 -13.54
CA PHE A 267 -19.20 -14.07 -13.15
C PHE A 267 -20.00 -13.64 -14.38
N PRO A 268 -20.46 -14.57 -15.23
CA PRO A 268 -21.10 -14.25 -16.51
C PRO A 268 -22.40 -13.45 -16.39
N GLN A 269 -23.06 -13.49 -15.22
CA GLN A 269 -24.28 -12.72 -14.94
C GLN A 269 -24.00 -11.30 -14.43
N ALA A 270 -22.77 -11.00 -14.04
CA ALA A 270 -22.41 -9.69 -13.49
C ALA A 270 -22.23 -8.68 -14.62
N LEU A 271 -22.90 -7.53 -14.50
CA LEU A 271 -22.68 -6.42 -15.43
C LEU A 271 -21.33 -5.74 -15.13
N VAL A 272 -20.37 -5.88 -16.02
CA VAL A 272 -19.12 -5.12 -15.95
C VAL A 272 -19.38 -3.66 -16.31
N LYS A 273 -18.96 -2.74 -15.43
CA LYS A 273 -19.04 -1.29 -15.65
C LYS A 273 -17.65 -0.68 -15.65
N GLY A 274 -17.39 0.24 -16.57
CA GLY A 274 -16.19 1.06 -16.58
C GLY A 274 -16.34 2.24 -15.63
N CYS A 275 -15.31 2.58 -14.87
CA CYS A 275 -15.33 3.73 -13.96
C CYS A 275 -15.32 5.06 -14.72
N HIS A 276 -16.27 5.96 -14.44
CA HIS A 276 -16.34 7.27 -15.11
C HIS A 276 -15.09 8.12 -14.92
N PHE A 277 -14.46 8.01 -13.74
CA PHE A 277 -13.20 8.69 -13.47
C PHE A 277 -12.09 8.24 -14.44
N HIS A 278 -11.94 6.93 -14.62
CA HIS A 278 -10.94 6.37 -15.52
C HIS A 278 -11.26 6.67 -16.99
N TYR A 279 -12.54 6.70 -17.38
CA TYR A 279 -12.97 7.19 -18.68
C TYR A 279 -12.46 8.63 -18.92
N ALA A 280 -12.77 9.55 -18.01
CA ALA A 280 -12.33 10.95 -18.09
C ALA A 280 -10.80 11.06 -18.13
N GLN A 281 -10.11 10.27 -17.30
CA GLN A 281 -8.65 10.22 -17.27
C GLN A 281 -8.07 9.73 -18.59
N ASN A 282 -8.69 8.74 -19.24
CA ASN A 282 -8.27 8.21 -20.54
C ASN A 282 -8.45 9.25 -21.65
N ILE A 283 -9.55 10.02 -21.65
CA ILE A 283 -9.72 11.16 -22.55
C ILE A 283 -8.60 12.18 -22.35
N TRP A 284 -8.32 12.57 -21.10
CA TRP A 284 -7.30 13.57 -20.79
C TRP A 284 -5.87 13.10 -21.14
N LYS A 285 -5.56 11.80 -20.94
CA LYS A 285 -4.29 11.20 -21.39
C LYS A 285 -4.11 11.37 -22.90
N LYS A 286 -5.18 11.29 -23.70
CA LYS A 286 -5.13 11.54 -25.15
C LYS A 286 -4.99 13.00 -25.52
N VAL A 287 -5.69 13.90 -24.82
CA VAL A 287 -5.48 15.35 -24.96
C VAL A 287 -3.99 15.69 -24.77
N LYS A 288 -3.35 15.14 -23.74
CA LYS A 288 -1.90 15.29 -23.53
C LYS A 288 -1.07 14.65 -24.64
N LYS A 289 -1.34 13.38 -24.97
CA LYS A 289 -0.59 12.62 -25.99
C LYS A 289 -0.61 13.28 -27.37
N TYR A 290 -1.73 13.90 -27.73
CA TYR A 290 -1.90 14.58 -29.02
C TYR A 290 -1.50 16.05 -28.98
N ASN A 291 -0.87 16.52 -27.90
CA ASN A 291 -0.40 17.90 -27.70
C ASN A 291 -1.53 18.96 -27.75
N LEU A 292 -2.76 18.57 -27.40
CA LEU A 292 -3.95 19.43 -27.44
C LEU A 292 -4.13 20.29 -26.19
N VAL A 293 -3.21 20.22 -25.22
CA VAL A 293 -3.32 20.94 -23.94
C VAL A 293 -3.41 22.45 -24.15
N LYS A 294 -2.66 23.02 -25.10
CA LYS A 294 -2.73 24.45 -25.40
C LYS A 294 -4.07 24.82 -26.02
N LEU A 295 -4.54 24.06 -27.00
CA LEU A 295 -5.84 24.24 -27.66
C LEU A 295 -7.01 24.10 -26.68
N SER A 296 -6.92 23.18 -25.71
CA SER A 296 -7.95 22.97 -24.68
C SER A 296 -8.14 24.16 -23.72
N LYS A 297 -7.33 25.21 -23.82
CA LYS A 297 -7.56 26.47 -23.09
C LYS A 297 -8.63 27.33 -23.76
N GLU A 298 -8.84 27.18 -25.07
CA GLU A 298 -9.90 27.88 -25.79
C GLU A 298 -11.26 27.38 -25.32
N GLU A 299 -12.18 28.31 -25.08
CA GLU A 299 -13.46 28.01 -24.43
C GLU A 299 -14.30 26.98 -25.19
N ASN A 300 -14.40 27.11 -26.51
CA ASN A 300 -15.20 26.20 -27.33
C ASN A 300 -14.59 24.79 -27.35
N ILE A 301 -13.28 24.66 -27.53
CA ILE A 301 -12.58 23.36 -27.51
C ILE A 301 -12.68 22.72 -26.13
N ARG A 302 -12.45 23.50 -25.07
CA ARG A 302 -12.60 23.05 -23.67
C ARG A 302 -14.01 22.52 -23.40
N ARG A 303 -15.03 23.20 -23.92
CA ARG A 303 -16.43 22.78 -23.80
C ARG A 303 -16.67 21.45 -24.51
N GLN A 304 -16.15 21.27 -25.72
CA GLN A 304 -16.33 20.00 -26.44
C GLN A 304 -15.57 18.84 -25.80
N ILE A 305 -14.37 19.06 -25.27
CA ILE A 305 -13.67 18.04 -24.46
C ILE A 305 -14.50 17.69 -23.20
N ALA A 306 -15.10 18.70 -22.55
CA ALA A 306 -15.99 18.44 -21.43
C ALA A 306 -17.26 17.66 -21.84
N ASN A 307 -17.79 17.91 -23.04
CA ASN A 307 -18.92 17.15 -23.60
C ASN A 307 -18.55 15.68 -23.82
N ILE A 308 -17.38 15.40 -24.39
CA ILE A 308 -16.86 14.03 -24.51
C ILE A 308 -16.83 13.36 -23.14
N ILE A 309 -16.27 14.03 -22.12
CA ILE A 309 -16.20 13.50 -20.75
C ILE A 309 -17.60 13.28 -20.15
N ALA A 310 -18.62 14.02 -20.59
CA ALA A 310 -19.99 13.93 -20.12
C ALA A 310 -20.85 12.90 -20.89
N LEU A 311 -20.39 12.33 -22.01
CA LEU A 311 -21.12 11.30 -22.77
C LEU A 311 -21.63 10.12 -21.91
N PRO A 312 -20.88 9.64 -20.89
CA PRO A 312 -21.40 8.60 -20.00
C PRO A 312 -22.66 8.99 -19.22
N LEU A 313 -23.02 10.27 -19.17
CA LEU A 313 -24.09 10.81 -18.32
C LEU A 313 -25.31 11.26 -19.10
N ILE A 314 -25.38 10.96 -20.40
CA ILE A 314 -26.54 11.26 -21.25
C ILE A 314 -27.27 9.97 -21.65
N PRO A 315 -28.55 10.05 -22.06
CA PRO A 315 -29.31 8.88 -22.50
C PRO A 315 -28.54 8.12 -23.59
N PRO A 316 -28.46 6.78 -23.52
CA PRO A 316 -27.75 5.97 -24.52
C PRO A 316 -28.13 6.29 -25.97
N LYS A 317 -29.41 6.56 -26.22
CA LYS A 317 -29.96 6.89 -27.55
C LYS A 317 -29.47 8.23 -28.13
N GLU A 318 -28.93 9.11 -27.29
CA GLU A 318 -28.48 10.44 -27.68
C GLU A 318 -26.96 10.53 -27.85
N VAL A 319 -26.23 9.44 -27.55
CA VAL A 319 -24.77 9.42 -27.58
C VAL A 319 -24.25 9.72 -28.99
N ASP A 320 -24.77 9.03 -30.00
CA ASP A 320 -24.31 9.18 -31.38
C ASP A 320 -24.58 10.60 -31.91
N ASN A 321 -25.82 11.09 -31.74
CA ASN A 321 -26.21 12.47 -32.08
C ASN A 321 -25.34 13.54 -31.39
N CYS A 322 -24.94 13.31 -30.13
CA CYS A 322 -24.06 14.23 -29.41
C CYS A 322 -22.63 14.15 -29.94
N MET A 323 -22.15 12.95 -30.26
CA MET A 323 -20.81 12.75 -30.80
C MET A 323 -20.64 13.38 -32.18
N GLU A 324 -21.63 13.23 -33.08
CA GLU A 324 -21.62 13.89 -34.40
C GLU A 324 -21.47 15.41 -34.27
N LYS A 325 -22.25 16.05 -33.40
CA LYS A 325 -22.14 17.50 -33.15
C LYS A 325 -20.79 17.91 -32.58
N ILE A 326 -20.21 17.09 -31.69
CA ILE A 326 -18.87 17.33 -31.14
C ILE A 326 -17.83 17.29 -32.28
N ILE A 327 -17.94 16.32 -33.19
CA ILE A 327 -17.06 16.17 -34.35
C ILE A 327 -17.16 17.38 -35.26
N ASP A 328 -18.38 17.80 -35.62
CA ASP A 328 -18.61 18.97 -36.47
C ASP A 328 -18.03 20.23 -35.83
N GLU A 329 -18.28 20.45 -34.53
CA GLU A 329 -17.74 21.61 -33.84
C GLU A 329 -16.21 21.58 -33.80
N LEU A 330 -15.58 20.45 -33.45
CA LEU A 330 -14.12 20.36 -33.32
C LEU A 330 -13.37 20.37 -34.65
N SER A 331 -13.92 19.76 -35.70
CA SER A 331 -13.29 19.69 -37.03
C SER A 331 -13.11 21.08 -37.66
N ASN A 332 -13.94 22.05 -37.26
CA ASN A 332 -13.86 23.43 -37.74
C ASN A 332 -12.71 24.25 -37.10
N TYR A 333 -12.06 23.75 -36.04
CA TYR A 333 -10.98 24.49 -35.36
C TYR A 333 -9.58 24.06 -35.82
N ASP A 334 -9.27 22.77 -35.69
CA ASP A 334 -7.93 22.24 -35.96
C ASP A 334 -8.02 20.74 -36.25
N SER A 335 -7.48 20.29 -37.37
CA SER A 335 -7.53 18.89 -37.80
C SER A 335 -6.83 17.93 -36.84
N THR A 336 -5.94 18.41 -35.97
CA THR A 336 -5.33 17.59 -34.90
C THR A 336 -6.32 17.15 -33.83
N LEU A 337 -7.45 17.88 -33.66
CA LEU A 337 -8.55 17.48 -32.77
C LEU A 337 -9.25 16.21 -33.26
N ASN A 338 -9.20 15.91 -34.56
CA ASN A 338 -9.79 14.70 -35.12
C ASN A 338 -9.16 13.43 -34.52
N LYS A 339 -7.87 13.48 -34.16
CA LYS A 339 -7.21 12.37 -33.45
C LYS A 339 -7.89 12.03 -32.12
N LEU A 340 -8.46 13.02 -31.44
CA LEU A 340 -9.19 12.83 -30.20
C LEU A 340 -10.56 12.21 -30.46
N THR A 341 -11.32 12.71 -31.44
CA THR A 341 -12.64 12.18 -31.78
C THR A 341 -12.53 10.76 -32.35
N ASP A 342 -11.56 10.49 -33.23
CA ASP A 342 -11.28 9.14 -33.77
C ASP A 342 -10.97 8.14 -32.65
N TYR A 343 -10.23 8.59 -31.63
CA TYR A 343 -9.97 7.76 -30.46
C TYR A 343 -11.27 7.44 -29.70
N VAL A 344 -12.14 8.43 -29.50
CA VAL A 344 -13.41 8.23 -28.81
C VAL A 344 -14.31 7.28 -29.59
N ILE A 345 -14.45 7.49 -30.90
CA ILE A 345 -15.27 6.64 -31.78
C ILE A 345 -14.81 5.18 -31.68
N LYS A 346 -13.53 4.94 -31.96
CA LYS A 346 -12.93 3.60 -31.97
C LYS A 346 -13.03 2.84 -30.65
N ASN A 347 -13.00 3.55 -29.51
CA ASN A 347 -12.95 2.90 -28.19
C ASN A 347 -14.30 2.82 -27.50
N TYR A 348 -15.27 3.68 -27.85
CA TYR A 348 -16.51 3.83 -27.09
C TYR A 348 -17.80 3.92 -27.91
N ILE A 349 -17.75 4.27 -29.20
CA ILE A 349 -18.96 4.54 -29.99
C ILE A 349 -19.26 3.41 -30.99
N GLU A 350 -18.51 3.32 -32.09
CA GLU A 350 -18.84 2.48 -33.25
C GLU A 350 -17.98 1.20 -33.27
N ASP A 351 -18.61 0.03 -33.25
CA ASP A 351 -17.98 -1.30 -33.08
C ASP A 351 -16.85 -1.27 -32.03
N ALA A 352 -17.19 -0.60 -30.92
CA ALA A 352 -16.22 -0.12 -29.97
C ALA A 352 -15.64 -1.24 -29.13
N ARG A 353 -14.35 -1.11 -28.82
CA ARG A 353 -13.65 -1.99 -27.86
C ARG A 353 -14.42 -2.13 -26.54
N PHE A 354 -15.04 -1.05 -26.06
CA PHE A 354 -15.87 -1.05 -24.86
C PHE A 354 -17.30 -0.68 -25.23
N SER A 355 -18.24 -1.59 -24.93
CA SER A 355 -19.65 -1.40 -25.28
C SER A 355 -20.27 -0.19 -24.57
N LEU A 356 -21.26 0.44 -25.20
CA LEU A 356 -22.01 1.56 -24.63
C LEU A 356 -22.58 1.23 -23.24
N SER A 357 -23.12 0.02 -23.06
CA SER A 357 -23.66 -0.43 -21.77
C SER A 357 -22.60 -0.52 -20.67
N MET A 358 -21.33 -0.72 -20.99
CA MET A 358 -20.25 -0.80 -20.02
C MET A 358 -19.89 0.58 -19.45
N TRP A 359 -19.73 1.60 -20.30
CA TRP A 359 -19.23 2.91 -19.90
C TRP A 359 -20.31 3.96 -19.67
N ASN A 360 -21.54 3.79 -20.17
CA ASN A 360 -22.65 4.69 -19.88
C ASN A 360 -23.18 4.50 -18.45
N HIS A 361 -23.56 5.58 -17.79
CA HIS A 361 -24.02 5.62 -16.40
C HIS A 361 -25.32 6.42 -16.21
N PHE A 362 -26.03 6.77 -17.29
CA PHE A 362 -27.25 7.58 -17.21
C PHE A 362 -28.28 6.97 -16.26
N ASP A 363 -28.50 5.65 -16.37
CA ASP A 363 -29.43 4.94 -15.49
C ASP A 363 -28.93 4.91 -14.05
N ASN A 364 -27.62 4.80 -13.84
CA ASN A 364 -26.99 4.81 -12.51
C ASN A 364 -27.01 6.19 -11.82
N ILE A 365 -27.42 7.29 -12.50
CA ILE A 365 -27.45 8.62 -11.91
C ILE A 365 -28.43 8.64 -10.73
N GLY A 366 -27.87 8.80 -9.55
CA GLY A 366 -28.61 8.93 -8.29
C GLY A 366 -28.94 7.61 -7.62
N GLU A 367 -28.66 6.49 -8.27
CA GLU A 367 -28.87 5.15 -7.72
C GLU A 367 -27.55 4.55 -7.21
N ARG A 368 -26.42 4.84 -7.89
CA ARG A 368 -25.14 4.20 -7.59
C ARG A 368 -23.94 5.16 -7.75
N PRO A 369 -22.84 4.92 -7.01
CA PRO A 369 -21.57 5.58 -7.27
C PRO A 369 -21.06 5.25 -8.69
N ARG A 370 -20.67 6.28 -9.45
CA ARG A 370 -20.15 6.15 -10.83
C ARG A 370 -18.62 6.23 -10.89
N THR A 371 -17.98 6.57 -9.77
CA THR A 371 -16.54 6.76 -9.65
C THR A 371 -15.96 5.94 -8.52
N ASN A 372 -14.70 5.57 -8.66
CA ASN A 372 -13.91 4.86 -7.66
C ASN A 372 -13.12 5.83 -6.74
N ASN A 373 -13.57 7.07 -6.55
CA ASN A 373 -12.84 8.08 -5.74
C ASN A 373 -12.50 7.60 -4.31
N HIS A 374 -13.32 6.70 -3.77
CA HIS A 374 -13.08 6.10 -2.45
C HIS A 374 -11.91 5.11 -2.47
N LEU A 375 -11.73 4.34 -3.54
CA LEU A 375 -10.56 3.48 -3.75
C LEU A 375 -9.28 4.31 -3.82
N GLU A 376 -9.29 5.44 -4.53
CA GLU A 376 -8.14 6.38 -4.49
C GLU A 376 -7.88 6.94 -3.10
N GLY A 377 -8.94 7.24 -2.34
CA GLY A 377 -8.84 7.68 -0.96
C GLY A 377 -8.23 6.62 -0.05
N TYR A 378 -8.56 5.34 -0.27
CA TYR A 378 -7.96 4.20 0.40
C TYR A 378 -6.50 4.01 -0.02
N HIS A 379 -6.20 4.01 -1.32
CA HIS A 379 -4.84 3.94 -1.85
C HIS A 379 -3.95 5.08 -1.34
N ARG A 380 -4.49 6.30 -1.19
CA ARG A 380 -3.77 7.43 -0.59
C ARG A 380 -3.41 7.17 0.88
N GLN A 381 -4.33 6.60 1.66
CA GLN A 381 -4.06 6.21 3.05
C GLN A 381 -3.05 5.08 3.14
N LEU A 382 -3.12 4.11 2.24
CA LEU A 382 -2.14 3.01 2.16
C LEU A 382 -0.75 3.55 1.78
N ASN A 383 -0.67 4.40 0.75
CA ASN A 383 0.56 5.06 0.29
C ASN A 383 1.24 5.95 1.37
N ALA A 384 0.48 6.38 2.38
CA ALA A 384 1.02 7.18 3.48
C ALA A 384 1.61 6.31 4.60
N ARG A 385 1.16 5.06 4.73
CA ARG A 385 1.59 4.11 5.76
C ARG A 385 2.68 3.16 5.25
N VAL A 386 2.58 2.77 3.99
CA VAL A 386 3.44 1.77 3.37
C VAL A 386 4.44 2.44 2.43
N ARG A 387 5.71 2.02 2.53
CA ARG A 387 6.76 2.44 1.59
C ARG A 387 6.42 1.99 0.16
N THR A 388 7.00 2.66 -0.83
CA THR A 388 6.90 2.19 -2.21
C THR A 388 7.55 0.81 -2.34
N ASN A 389 6.86 -0.11 -3.03
CA ASN A 389 7.31 -1.46 -3.32
C ASN A 389 7.88 -2.21 -2.09
N PRO A 390 7.06 -2.46 -1.05
CA PRO A 390 7.51 -3.17 0.15
C PRO A 390 7.93 -4.61 -0.17
N ASP A 391 8.65 -5.25 0.75
CA ASP A 391 8.77 -6.71 0.74
C ASP A 391 7.41 -7.37 1.02
N LEU A 392 7.26 -8.63 0.60
CA LEU A 392 6.00 -9.36 0.69
C LEU A 392 5.48 -9.47 2.13
N TRP A 393 6.35 -9.72 3.09
CA TRP A 393 5.99 -9.88 4.50
C TRP A 393 5.42 -8.60 5.10
N THR A 394 6.10 -7.47 4.84
CA THR A 394 5.59 -6.14 5.22
C THR A 394 4.23 -5.88 4.60
N TRP A 395 4.04 -6.21 3.31
CA TRP A 395 2.75 -6.02 2.66
C TRP A 395 1.63 -6.89 3.27
N ILE A 396 1.88 -8.17 3.57
CA ILE A 396 0.88 -9.05 4.20
C ILE A 396 0.49 -8.51 5.58
N ASN A 397 1.44 -8.05 6.39
CA ASN A 397 1.14 -7.47 7.70
C ASN A 397 0.30 -6.20 7.61
N GLU A 398 0.55 -5.35 6.62
CA GLU A 398 -0.27 -4.16 6.34
C GLU A 398 -1.68 -4.54 5.88
N VAL A 399 -1.83 -5.59 5.09
CA VAL A 399 -3.14 -6.13 4.69
C VAL A 399 -3.91 -6.64 5.92
N LYS A 400 -3.27 -7.39 6.82
CA LYS A 400 -3.86 -7.86 8.08
C LYS A 400 -4.32 -6.70 8.96
N SER A 401 -3.45 -5.70 9.15
CA SER A 401 -3.77 -4.47 9.91
C SER A 401 -4.91 -3.66 9.28
N SER A 402 -4.94 -3.59 7.94
CA SER A 402 -5.99 -2.91 7.19
C SER A 402 -7.35 -3.62 7.36
N GLU A 403 -7.38 -4.96 7.27
CA GLU A 403 -8.58 -5.76 7.46
C GLU A 403 -9.17 -5.58 8.86
N GLU A 404 -8.35 -5.73 9.90
CA GLU A 404 -8.77 -5.52 11.30
C GLU A 404 -9.35 -4.11 11.51
N SER A 405 -8.67 -3.08 10.99
CA SER A 405 -9.14 -1.68 11.07
C SER A 405 -10.50 -1.48 10.37
N ILE A 406 -10.76 -2.21 9.30
CA ILE A 406 -11.99 -2.13 8.52
C ILE A 406 -13.13 -2.90 9.19
N MET A 407 -12.87 -4.08 9.75
CA MET A 407 -13.88 -4.85 10.49
C MET A 407 -14.27 -4.14 11.78
N CYS A 408 -13.31 -3.60 12.54
CA CYS A 408 -13.62 -2.77 13.71
C CYS A 408 -14.48 -1.55 13.32
N ARG A 409 -14.17 -0.88 12.20
CA ARG A 409 -15.00 0.21 11.70
C ARG A 409 -16.41 -0.26 11.32
N TYR A 410 -16.52 -1.39 10.62
CA TYR A 410 -17.80 -1.96 10.23
C TYR A 410 -18.68 -2.23 11.46
N GLU A 411 -18.14 -2.87 12.49
CA GLU A 411 -18.86 -3.17 13.73
C GLU A 411 -19.32 -1.91 14.46
N GLN A 412 -18.45 -0.89 14.55
CA GLN A 412 -18.81 0.41 15.14
C GLN A 412 -19.93 1.13 14.37
N GLU A 413 -19.92 1.04 13.04
CA GLU A 413 -20.95 1.61 12.16
C GLU A 413 -22.29 0.87 12.34
N GLN A 414 -22.28 -0.46 12.38
CA GLN A 414 -23.47 -1.28 12.64
C GLN A 414 -24.06 -1.04 14.04
N ALA A 415 -23.19 -0.84 15.05
CA ALA A 415 -23.60 -0.50 16.41
C ALA A 415 -24.06 0.96 16.58
N GLN A 416 -24.06 1.76 15.50
CA GLN A 416 -24.35 3.20 15.50
C GLN A 416 -23.46 4.03 16.45
N GLN A 417 -22.32 3.48 16.86
CA GLN A 417 -21.33 4.15 17.72
C GLN A 417 -20.44 5.12 16.94
N ARG A 418 -20.50 5.06 15.62
CA ARG A 418 -19.72 5.90 14.72
C ARG A 418 -20.61 6.55 13.68
N THR A 419 -20.61 7.88 13.64
CA THR A 419 -21.21 8.61 12.53
C THR A 419 -20.28 8.53 11.32
N THR A 420 -20.83 8.13 10.19
CA THR A 420 -20.11 8.20 8.92
C THR A 420 -19.80 9.65 8.59
N ARG A 421 -18.58 9.91 8.10
CA ARG A 421 -18.25 11.26 7.63
C ARG A 421 -19.20 11.60 6.49
N PRO A 422 -20.02 12.67 6.62
CA PRO A 422 -20.94 13.03 5.57
C PRO A 422 -20.17 13.36 4.30
N ARG A 423 -20.74 12.98 3.16
CA ARG A 423 -20.17 13.33 1.87
C ARG A 423 -20.05 14.85 1.78
N LYS A 424 -18.91 15.37 1.27
CA LYS A 424 -18.73 16.83 1.18
C LYS A 424 -19.90 17.47 0.42
N GLY A 425 -20.50 18.52 0.98
CA GLY A 425 -21.72 19.14 0.45
C GLY A 425 -21.67 19.48 -1.04
N LYS A 426 -20.51 19.92 -1.55
CA LYS A 426 -20.31 20.17 -3.00
C LYS A 426 -20.64 18.96 -3.88
N TYR A 427 -20.26 17.75 -3.47
CA TYR A 427 -20.53 16.54 -4.24
C TYR A 427 -22.00 16.15 -4.16
N ILE A 428 -22.66 16.38 -3.01
CA ILE A 428 -24.11 16.17 -2.87
C ILE A 428 -24.85 17.09 -3.84
N GLN A 429 -24.48 18.37 -3.88
CA GLN A 429 -25.05 19.35 -4.82
C GLN A 429 -24.85 18.95 -6.28
N TYR A 430 -23.68 18.42 -6.66
CA TYR A 430 -23.46 17.93 -8.03
C TYR A 430 -24.36 16.76 -8.38
N ASP A 431 -24.54 15.78 -7.48
CA ASP A 431 -25.45 14.68 -7.73
C ASP A 431 -26.91 15.13 -7.80
N MET A 432 -27.34 16.04 -6.93
CA MET A 432 -28.68 16.63 -7.01
C MET A 432 -28.92 17.32 -8.36
N LYS A 433 -27.95 18.08 -8.85
CA LYS A 433 -28.06 18.73 -10.16
C LYS A 433 -28.11 17.71 -11.31
N LEU A 434 -27.33 16.63 -11.24
CA LEU A 434 -27.37 15.55 -12.23
C LEU A 434 -28.72 14.81 -12.21
N MET A 435 -29.26 14.51 -11.03
CA MET A 435 -30.59 13.91 -10.89
C MET A 435 -31.69 14.83 -11.46
N LEU A 436 -31.63 16.14 -11.17
CA LEU A 436 -32.57 17.11 -11.70
C LEU A 436 -32.46 17.20 -13.23
N ALA A 437 -31.24 17.19 -13.77
CA ALA A 437 -31.00 17.21 -15.20
C ALA A 437 -31.56 15.94 -15.89
N LYS A 438 -31.35 14.76 -15.30
CA LYS A 438 -31.96 13.49 -15.76
C LYS A 438 -33.49 13.61 -15.81
N LYS A 439 -34.13 14.10 -14.75
CA LYS A 439 -35.59 14.32 -14.71
C LYS A 439 -36.07 15.30 -15.80
N ASN A 440 -35.31 16.34 -16.07
CA ASN A 440 -35.68 17.36 -17.06
C ASN A 440 -35.51 16.88 -18.51
N ILE A 441 -34.55 15.99 -18.78
CA ILE A 441 -34.39 15.34 -20.11
C ILE A 441 -35.64 14.55 -20.49
N PHE A 442 -36.27 13.86 -19.54
CA PHE A 442 -37.55 13.17 -19.79
C PHE A 442 -38.74 14.11 -19.99
N LYS A 443 -38.63 15.39 -19.62
CA LYS A 443 -39.73 16.37 -19.68
C LYS A 443 -39.67 17.33 -20.87
N MET A 444 -38.55 17.48 -21.58
CA MET A 444 -38.44 18.42 -22.73
C MET A 444 -37.42 17.98 -23.81
N LYS A 445 -37.64 18.45 -25.05
CA LYS A 445 -36.78 18.27 -26.25
C LYS A 445 -35.28 18.49 -25.95
N ILE A 446 -34.51 17.48 -26.30
CA ILE A 446 -33.15 17.15 -25.83
C ILE A 446 -32.06 18.18 -26.22
N LEU A 447 -32.29 19.00 -27.25
CA LEU A 447 -31.24 19.86 -27.82
C LEU A 447 -30.88 21.12 -27.00
N ILE A 448 -31.76 21.65 -26.14
CA ILE A 448 -31.51 22.94 -25.47
C ILE A 448 -30.64 22.79 -24.20
N HIS A 449 -30.58 21.60 -23.60
CA HIS A 449 -29.94 21.40 -22.28
C HIS A 449 -28.52 20.81 -22.32
N ILE A 450 -28.02 20.34 -23.47
CA ILE A 450 -26.61 19.95 -23.61
C ILE A 450 -25.71 21.16 -23.24
N LYS A 451 -26.09 22.38 -23.65
CA LYS A 451 -25.40 23.62 -23.27
C LYS A 451 -25.34 23.88 -21.75
N LYS A 452 -26.29 23.35 -20.96
CA LYS A 452 -26.33 23.48 -19.49
C LYS A 452 -25.65 22.31 -18.75
N PHE A 453 -25.48 21.15 -19.39
CA PHE A 453 -24.75 20.00 -18.83
C PHE A 453 -23.26 20.32 -18.62
N CYS A 454 -22.67 21.12 -19.52
CA CYS A 454 -21.23 21.41 -19.58
C CYS A 454 -20.68 22.17 -18.35
N VAL A 455 -21.46 23.08 -17.77
CA VAL A 455 -20.97 24.02 -16.75
C VAL A 455 -20.73 23.35 -15.40
N LEU A 456 -21.44 22.25 -15.13
CA LEU A 456 -21.38 21.58 -13.81
C LEU A 456 -20.23 20.57 -13.69
N PHE A 457 -19.72 20.04 -14.80
CA PHE A 457 -18.62 19.08 -14.78
C PHE A 457 -17.23 19.73 -14.74
N LEU A 458 -17.12 20.97 -15.23
CA LEU A 458 -15.88 21.76 -15.22
C LEU A 458 -15.34 22.03 -13.80
N ILE A 459 -16.20 22.06 -12.77
CA ILE A 459 -15.78 22.28 -11.37
C ILE A 459 -15.26 20.98 -10.71
N ALA A 460 -15.53 19.80 -11.28
CA ALA A 460 -14.99 18.53 -10.79
C ALA A 460 -13.59 18.22 -11.35
N ILE A 461 -13.29 18.73 -12.56
CA ILE A 461 -12.03 18.46 -13.27
C ILE A 461 -10.95 19.51 -12.98
N SER A 462 -11.30 20.73 -12.54
CA SER A 462 -10.29 21.73 -12.12
C SER A 462 -9.48 21.34 -10.87
N THR A 463 -9.77 20.16 -10.28
CA THR A 463 -8.99 19.53 -9.20
C THR A 463 -8.28 18.24 -9.60
N LEU A 464 -8.22 17.92 -10.90
CA LEU A 464 -7.37 16.89 -11.52
C LEU A 464 -6.20 17.54 -12.26
#